data_AF-A0A1M4YWV8-F1
#
_entry.id   AF-A0A1M4YWV8-F1
#
_cell.length_a   1.000
_cell.length_b   1.000
_cell.length_c   1.000
_cell.angle_alpha   90.00
_cell.angle_beta   90.00
_cell.angle_gamma   90.00
#
_symmetry.space_group_name_H-M   'P 1'
#
loop_
_entity.id
_entity.type
_entity.pdbx_description
1 polymer ?
#
loop_
_entity_poly.entity_id
_entity_poly.type
_entity_poly.pdbx_seq_one_letter_code
_entity_poly.pdbx_strand_id
1 'polypeptide(L)'
;MEDAIKGIVPHVLSFAINEFCKNGFLLAHEKELSDLKGLVDADSNSDYDYELLRTMDDEVVKLLLASVDKALQCLSTYFLINNLDEIAVFENEEYNLLASDNYYCYLMDWGSQTYTDLVDSLPTVYLSMAQMLYHTSCQLELMVIDVPDETYDEFQDRYYEILDGKVHPEDKNVALLYNLMVDLNEDLLEISRLS
;
A
#
# COMPACT_ATOMS: atom_id res chain seq x y z
N MET A 1 -22.23 2.05 9.55
CA MET A 1 -21.23 3.13 9.67
C MET A 1 -19.95 2.57 10.28
N GLU A 2 -19.94 2.11 11.53
CA GLU A 2 -18.76 1.45 12.12
C GLU A 2 -18.30 0.21 11.31
N ASP A 3 -19.21 -0.67 10.92
CA ASP A 3 -18.86 -1.85 10.10
C ASP A 3 -18.30 -1.47 8.73
N ALA A 4 -18.79 -0.37 8.13
CA ALA A 4 -18.30 0.12 6.84
C ALA A 4 -16.87 0.66 6.96
N ILE A 5 -16.61 1.49 7.98
CA ILE A 5 -15.26 2.03 8.25
C ILE A 5 -14.27 0.90 8.53
N LYS A 6 -14.68 -0.09 9.31
CA LYS A 6 -13.83 -1.27 9.57
C LYS A 6 -13.59 -2.11 8.32
N GLY A 7 -14.58 -2.20 7.43
CA GLY A 7 -14.51 -2.91 6.16
C GLY A 7 -13.63 -2.21 5.11
N ILE A 8 -13.44 -0.89 5.18
CA ILE A 8 -12.57 -0.15 4.26
C ILE A 8 -11.10 -0.57 4.41
N VAL A 9 -10.64 -0.79 5.65
CA VAL A 9 -9.22 -1.03 5.94
C VAL A 9 -8.64 -2.23 5.18
N PRO A 10 -9.30 -3.41 5.15
CA PRO A 10 -8.80 -4.55 4.36
C PRO A 10 -8.68 -4.28 2.87
N HIS A 11 -9.63 -3.57 2.28
CA HIS A 11 -9.59 -3.20 0.85
C HIS A 11 -8.45 -2.22 0.57
N VAL A 12 -8.27 -1.20 1.41
CA VAL A 12 -7.15 -0.25 1.32
C VAL A 12 -5.78 -0.95 1.40
N LEU A 13 -5.62 -1.89 2.32
CA LEU A 13 -4.39 -2.68 2.43
C LEU A 13 -4.19 -3.59 1.21
N SER A 14 -5.26 -4.19 0.68
CA SER A 14 -5.21 -4.97 -0.56
C SER A 14 -4.77 -4.12 -1.75
N PHE A 15 -5.20 -2.86 -1.81
CA PHE A 15 -4.75 -1.97 -2.87
C PHE A 15 -3.27 -1.61 -2.76
N ALA A 16 -2.76 -1.38 -1.54
CA ALA A 16 -1.35 -1.15 -1.33
C ALA A 16 -0.50 -2.35 -1.75
N ILE A 17 -0.93 -3.56 -1.39
CA ILE A 17 -0.30 -4.82 -1.82
C ILE A 17 -0.25 -4.91 -3.35
N ASN A 18 -1.37 -4.67 -4.02
CA ASN A 18 -1.47 -4.70 -5.48
C ASN A 18 -0.54 -3.67 -6.14
N GLU A 19 -0.46 -2.46 -5.60
CA GLU A 19 0.37 -1.40 -6.18
C GLU A 19 1.86 -1.72 -6.07
N PHE A 20 2.32 -2.24 -4.93
CA PHE A 20 3.72 -2.67 -4.80
C PHE A 20 4.06 -3.82 -5.75
N CYS A 21 3.13 -4.75 -5.95
CA CYS A 21 3.34 -5.87 -6.87
C CYS A 21 3.37 -5.42 -8.32
N LYS A 22 2.45 -4.54 -8.72
CA LYS A 22 2.46 -3.91 -10.04
C LYS A 22 3.81 -3.24 -10.32
N ASN A 23 4.30 -2.42 -9.40
CA ASN A 23 5.60 -1.76 -9.56
C ASN A 23 6.77 -2.75 -9.58
N GLY A 24 6.73 -3.79 -8.74
CA GLY A 24 7.73 -4.87 -8.75
C GLY A 24 7.77 -5.61 -10.09
N PHE A 25 6.59 -5.83 -10.68
CA PHE A 25 6.46 -6.49 -11.98
C PHE A 25 6.95 -5.63 -13.13
N LEU A 26 6.65 -4.33 -13.13
CA LEU A 26 7.18 -3.40 -14.12
C LEU A 26 8.71 -3.35 -14.07
N LEU A 27 9.30 -3.30 -12.87
CA LEU A 27 10.75 -3.33 -12.69
C LEU A 27 11.37 -4.65 -13.16
N ALA A 28 10.78 -5.78 -12.77
CA ALA A 28 11.20 -7.11 -13.20
C ALA A 28 11.10 -7.26 -14.72
N HIS A 29 10.01 -6.76 -15.32
CA HIS A 29 9.80 -6.74 -16.76
C HIS A 29 10.90 -5.98 -17.50
N GLU A 30 11.21 -4.76 -17.06
CA GLU A 30 12.23 -3.94 -17.72
C GLU A 30 13.65 -4.50 -17.59
N LYS A 31 13.97 -5.16 -16.46
CA LYS A 31 15.36 -5.61 -16.18
C LYS A 31 15.63 -7.08 -16.45
N GLU A 32 14.74 -7.97 -16.06
CA GLU A 32 14.98 -9.43 -16.02
C GLU A 32 14.07 -10.23 -16.95
N LEU A 33 12.84 -9.77 -17.21
CA LEU A 33 11.84 -10.51 -17.99
C LEU A 33 11.62 -9.97 -19.41
N SER A 34 12.34 -8.92 -19.83
CA SER A 34 12.18 -8.27 -21.14
C SER A 34 12.41 -9.22 -22.33
N ASP A 35 13.16 -10.30 -22.13
CA ASP A 35 13.40 -11.35 -23.12
C ASP A 35 12.26 -12.38 -23.23
N LEU A 36 11.31 -12.42 -22.29
CA LEU A 36 10.18 -13.36 -22.25
C LEU A 36 8.96 -12.89 -23.08
N LYS A 37 9.20 -12.16 -24.17
CA LYS A 37 8.17 -11.49 -24.99
C LYS A 37 6.97 -12.38 -25.30
N GLY A 38 5.80 -11.99 -24.79
CA GLY A 38 4.49 -12.62 -25.04
C GLY A 38 4.11 -13.74 -24.09
N LEU A 39 4.96 -14.07 -23.09
CA LEU A 39 4.65 -15.02 -22.01
C LEU A 39 4.23 -14.32 -20.71
N VAL A 40 4.56 -13.03 -20.59
CA VAL A 40 4.42 -12.22 -19.39
C VAL A 40 3.75 -10.91 -19.82
N ASP A 41 2.62 -10.57 -19.19
CA ASP A 41 1.85 -9.35 -19.47
C ASP A 41 2.15 -8.32 -18.38
N ALA A 42 2.69 -7.15 -18.76
CA ALA A 42 3.08 -6.06 -17.87
C ALA A 42 1.94 -5.53 -16.99
N ASP A 43 0.69 -5.73 -17.43
CA ASP A 43 -0.51 -5.32 -16.72
C ASP A 43 -1.18 -6.47 -15.93
N SER A 44 -0.55 -7.64 -15.86
CA SER A 44 -1.07 -8.80 -15.12
C SER A 44 -0.98 -8.58 -13.61
N ASN A 45 -2.04 -8.97 -12.90
CA ASN A 45 -2.11 -8.92 -11.43
C ASN A 45 -2.65 -10.25 -10.88
N SER A 46 -2.07 -11.36 -11.32
CA SER A 46 -2.44 -12.73 -10.94
C SER A 46 -1.55 -13.27 -9.82
N ASP A 47 -2.04 -14.25 -9.07
CA ASP A 47 -1.24 -14.96 -8.04
C ASP A 47 0.07 -15.54 -8.60
N TYR A 48 0.11 -15.88 -9.89
CA TYR A 48 1.32 -16.37 -10.55
C TYR A 48 2.40 -15.29 -10.68
N ASP A 49 2.01 -14.02 -10.79
CA ASP A 49 2.95 -12.91 -10.90
C ASP A 49 3.67 -12.68 -9.56
N TYR A 50 2.98 -12.89 -8.44
CA TYR A 50 3.58 -12.84 -7.09
C TYR A 50 4.67 -13.90 -6.92
N GLU A 51 4.38 -15.14 -7.29
CA GLU A 51 5.35 -16.24 -7.21
C GLU A 51 6.53 -16.00 -8.16
N LEU A 52 6.27 -15.42 -9.35
CA LEU A 52 7.34 -15.03 -10.27
C LEU A 52 8.24 -13.96 -9.64
N LEU A 53 7.68 -12.90 -9.07
CA LEU A 53 8.44 -11.83 -8.41
C LEU A 53 9.36 -12.37 -7.31
N ARG A 54 8.91 -13.36 -6.54
CA ARG A 54 9.72 -14.01 -5.48
C ARG A 54 10.98 -14.71 -6.01
N THR A 55 11.06 -14.97 -7.31
CA THR A 55 12.22 -15.60 -7.96
C THR A 55 13.20 -14.61 -8.59
N MET A 56 12.88 -13.32 -8.59
CA MET A 56 13.71 -12.27 -9.20
C MET A 56 14.96 -11.99 -8.36
N ASP A 57 16.06 -11.67 -9.04
CA ASP A 57 17.34 -11.35 -8.38
C ASP A 57 17.45 -9.86 -8.01
N ASP A 58 16.63 -9.00 -8.63
CA ASP A 58 16.59 -7.56 -8.41
C ASP A 58 16.30 -7.18 -6.94
N GLU A 59 17.24 -6.45 -6.32
CA GLU A 59 17.14 -6.02 -4.92
C GLU A 59 15.99 -5.02 -4.66
N VAL A 60 15.65 -4.16 -5.63
CA VAL A 60 14.50 -3.24 -5.51
C VAL A 60 13.19 -4.04 -5.54
N VAL A 61 13.09 -5.04 -6.41
CA VAL A 61 11.93 -5.95 -6.47
C VAL A 61 11.78 -6.72 -5.15
N LYS A 62 12.88 -7.22 -4.59
CA LYS A 62 12.87 -7.89 -3.27
C LYS A 62 12.39 -6.99 -2.15
N LEU A 63 12.81 -5.71 -2.15
CA LEU A 63 12.34 -4.72 -1.16
C LEU A 63 10.85 -4.40 -1.34
N LEU A 64 10.34 -4.31 -2.57
CA LEU A 64 8.90 -4.16 -2.82
C LEU A 64 8.11 -5.37 -2.30
N LEU A 65 8.63 -6.58 -2.44
CA LEU A 65 8.00 -7.78 -1.86
C LEU A 65 8.06 -7.78 -0.33
N ALA A 66 9.11 -7.23 0.27
CA ALA A 66 9.16 -7.04 1.72
C ALA A 66 8.05 -6.08 2.20
N SER A 67 7.80 -4.99 1.47
CA SER A 67 6.67 -4.08 1.70
C SER A 67 5.31 -4.79 1.58
N VAL A 68 5.17 -5.68 0.62
CA VAL A 68 3.97 -6.53 0.45
C VAL A 68 3.76 -7.45 1.64
N ASP A 69 4.81 -8.16 2.08
CA ASP A 69 4.72 -9.07 3.23
C ASP A 69 4.35 -8.31 4.52
N LYS A 70 4.86 -7.08 4.71
CA LYS A 70 4.48 -6.19 5.82
C LYS A 70 3.01 -5.77 5.74
N ALA A 71 2.51 -5.41 4.57
CA ALA A 71 1.11 -5.07 4.36
C ALA A 71 0.17 -6.27 4.58
N LEU A 72 0.57 -7.47 4.13
CA LEU A 72 -0.15 -8.73 4.41
C LEU A 72 -0.18 -9.07 5.90
N GLN A 73 0.92 -8.86 6.61
CA GLN A 73 0.98 -9.05 8.06
C GLN A 73 0.09 -8.04 8.79
N CYS A 74 0.07 -6.78 8.35
CA CYS A 74 -0.85 -5.75 8.84
C CYS A 74 -2.31 -6.18 8.63
N LEU A 75 -2.67 -6.59 7.41
CA LEU A 75 -3.99 -7.09 7.05
C LEU A 75 -4.45 -8.25 7.94
N SER A 76 -3.61 -9.28 8.06
CA SER A 76 -3.87 -10.46 8.89
C SER A 76 -4.08 -10.09 10.37
N THR A 77 -3.26 -9.17 10.87
CA THR A 77 -3.36 -8.67 12.24
C THR A 77 -4.64 -7.88 12.45
N TYR A 78 -5.03 -7.06 11.47
CA TYR A 78 -6.27 -6.28 11.52
C TYR A 78 -7.51 -7.18 11.57
N PHE A 79 -7.57 -8.22 10.74
CA PHE A 79 -8.65 -9.22 10.77
C PHE A 79 -8.76 -9.87 12.16
N LEU A 80 -7.63 -10.28 12.74
CA LEU A 80 -7.58 -10.88 14.06
C LEU A 80 -8.06 -9.93 15.16
N ILE A 81 -7.59 -8.68 15.12
CA ILE A 81 -7.91 -7.64 16.11
C ILE A 81 -9.41 -7.33 16.17
N ASN A 82 -10.09 -7.40 15.03
CA ASN A 82 -11.49 -7.02 14.87
C ASN A 82 -12.44 -8.22 14.74
N ASN A 83 -11.91 -9.45 14.69
CA ASN A 83 -12.68 -10.69 14.51
C ASN A 83 -13.61 -10.61 13.28
N LEU A 84 -13.05 -10.16 12.16
CA LEU A 84 -13.76 -10.01 10.89
C LEU A 84 -13.66 -11.30 10.06
N ASP A 85 -14.70 -11.60 9.29
CA ASP A 85 -14.70 -12.69 8.30
C ASP A 85 -14.12 -12.17 6.98
N GLU A 86 -13.00 -12.76 6.56
CA GLU A 86 -12.24 -12.31 5.39
C GLU A 86 -13.05 -12.38 4.10
N ILE A 87 -13.76 -13.49 3.86
CA ILE A 87 -14.56 -13.70 2.66
C ILE A 87 -15.69 -12.67 2.63
N ALA A 88 -16.42 -12.52 3.75
CA ALA A 88 -17.52 -11.59 3.82
C ALA A 88 -17.10 -10.12 3.62
N VAL A 89 -15.91 -9.74 4.08
CA VAL A 89 -15.37 -8.38 3.89
C VAL A 89 -14.98 -8.14 2.43
N PHE A 90 -14.26 -9.07 1.80
CA PHE A 90 -13.80 -8.88 0.43
C PHE A 90 -14.92 -9.02 -0.61
N GLU A 91 -15.97 -9.81 -0.32
CA GLU A 91 -17.17 -9.89 -1.16
C GLU A 91 -18.13 -8.70 -0.99
N ASN A 92 -17.87 -7.79 -0.04
CA ASN A 92 -18.71 -6.63 0.18
C ASN A 92 -18.38 -5.48 -0.78
N GLU A 93 -19.24 -5.29 -1.79
CA GLU A 93 -19.10 -4.25 -2.81
C GLU A 93 -19.14 -2.82 -2.24
N GLU A 94 -19.88 -2.57 -1.15
CA GLU A 94 -19.95 -1.25 -0.52
C GLU A 94 -18.60 -0.88 0.09
N TYR A 95 -17.96 -1.82 0.80
CA TYR A 95 -16.65 -1.59 1.40
C TYR A 95 -15.59 -1.36 0.34
N ASN A 96 -15.62 -2.17 -0.73
CA ASN A 96 -14.73 -2.00 -1.87
C ASN A 96 -14.91 -0.63 -2.55
N LEU A 97 -16.15 -0.19 -2.76
CA LEU A 97 -16.44 1.10 -3.39
C LEU A 97 -15.89 2.26 -2.55
N LEU A 98 -16.18 2.28 -1.25
CA LEU A 98 -15.69 3.32 -0.34
C LEU A 98 -14.16 3.33 -0.25
N ALA A 99 -13.53 2.16 -0.24
CA ALA A 99 -12.07 2.05 -0.27
C ALA A 99 -11.49 2.50 -1.62
N SER A 100 -12.17 2.24 -2.72
CA SER A 100 -11.73 2.61 -4.07
C SER A 100 -11.70 4.13 -4.24
N ASP A 101 -12.61 4.86 -3.60
CA ASP A 101 -12.57 6.32 -3.59
C ASP A 101 -11.25 6.82 -2.96
N ASN A 102 -10.82 6.23 -1.83
CA ASN A 102 -9.50 6.52 -1.25
C ASN A 102 -8.37 6.20 -2.25
N TYR A 103 -8.42 5.02 -2.89
CA TYR A 103 -7.41 4.59 -3.87
C TYR A 103 -7.25 5.60 -5.01
N TYR A 104 -8.34 5.98 -5.67
CA TYR A 104 -8.31 6.88 -6.83
C TYR A 104 -7.98 8.33 -6.45
N CYS A 105 -8.19 8.72 -5.19
CA CYS A 105 -7.76 10.04 -4.71
C CYS A 105 -6.24 10.20 -4.66
N TYR A 106 -5.48 9.15 -4.34
CA TYR A 106 -4.05 9.27 -4.05
C TYR A 106 -3.13 8.62 -5.08
N LEU A 107 -3.62 7.65 -5.84
CA LEU A 107 -2.81 6.96 -6.84
C LEU A 107 -2.90 7.62 -8.20
N MET A 108 -1.74 7.96 -8.74
CA MET A 108 -1.60 8.47 -10.09
C MET A 108 -0.95 7.42 -10.97
N ASP A 109 -1.41 7.33 -12.22
CA ASP A 109 -0.82 6.44 -13.21
C ASP A 109 0.46 7.09 -13.78
N TRP A 110 1.60 6.58 -13.35
CA TRP A 110 2.91 7.09 -13.76
C TRP A 110 3.35 6.35 -15.00
N GLY A 111 2.98 6.88 -16.17
CA GLY A 111 3.45 6.41 -17.47
C GLY A 111 4.97 6.46 -17.52
N SER A 112 5.61 5.35 -17.19
CA SER A 112 7.06 5.18 -17.09
C SER A 112 7.54 4.27 -18.21
N GLN A 113 8.74 4.53 -18.72
CA GLN A 113 9.24 3.88 -19.95
C GLN A 113 10.55 3.14 -19.74
N THR A 114 11.23 3.35 -18.60
CA THR A 114 12.51 2.72 -18.31
C THR A 114 12.58 2.28 -16.85
N TYR A 115 13.47 1.33 -16.56
CA TYR A 115 13.74 0.89 -15.19
C TYR A 115 14.11 2.05 -14.25
N THR A 116 14.93 3.00 -14.71
CA THR A 116 15.32 4.16 -13.89
C THR A 116 14.12 5.05 -13.60
N ASP A 117 13.27 5.33 -14.58
CA ASP A 117 12.04 6.12 -14.36
C ASP A 117 11.10 5.44 -13.36
N LEU A 118 11.03 4.10 -13.40
CA LEU A 118 10.25 3.30 -12.45
C LEU A 118 10.83 3.40 -11.03
N VAL A 119 12.15 3.27 -10.85
CA VAL A 119 12.78 3.42 -9.53
C VAL A 119 12.61 4.84 -8.99
N ASP A 120 12.79 5.86 -9.83
CA ASP A 120 12.66 7.27 -9.47
C ASP A 120 11.22 7.65 -9.10
N SER A 121 10.21 6.89 -9.54
CA SER A 121 8.81 7.11 -9.19
C SER A 121 8.40 6.48 -7.86
N LEU A 122 9.16 5.48 -7.35
CA LEU A 122 8.84 4.77 -6.11
C LEU A 122 8.65 5.69 -4.89
N PRO A 123 9.45 6.74 -4.64
CA PRO A 123 9.18 7.67 -3.55
C PRO A 123 7.75 8.25 -3.58
N THR A 124 7.23 8.50 -4.78
CA THR A 124 5.87 9.01 -4.94
C THR A 124 4.83 7.93 -4.69
N VAL A 125 5.07 6.69 -5.16
CA VAL A 125 4.20 5.53 -4.87
C VAL A 125 4.08 5.30 -3.36
N TYR A 126 5.21 5.26 -2.65
CA TYR A 126 5.23 5.10 -1.20
C TYR A 126 4.54 6.27 -0.47
N LEU A 127 4.72 7.50 -0.93
CA LEU A 127 4.02 8.66 -0.37
C LEU A 127 2.50 8.56 -0.56
N SER A 128 2.03 8.15 -1.74
CA SER A 128 0.61 7.89 -2.01
C SER A 128 0.05 6.80 -1.09
N MET A 129 0.82 5.73 -0.84
CA MET A 129 0.43 4.69 0.12
C MET A 129 0.32 5.24 1.54
N ALA A 130 1.31 6.03 1.98
CA ALA A 130 1.29 6.66 3.29
C ALA A 130 0.10 7.61 3.47
N GLN A 131 -0.26 8.39 2.44
CA GLN A 131 -1.43 9.25 2.44
C GLN A 131 -2.73 8.46 2.56
N MET A 132 -2.87 7.39 1.78
CA MET A 132 -4.03 6.52 1.82
C MET A 132 -4.19 5.86 3.21
N LEU A 133 -3.10 5.32 3.77
CA LEU A 133 -3.09 4.73 5.11
C LEU A 133 -3.43 5.77 6.20
N TYR A 134 -2.89 6.98 6.09
CA TYR A 134 -3.18 8.08 7.01
C TYR A 134 -4.65 8.50 6.94
N HIS A 135 -5.18 8.71 5.73
CA HIS A 135 -6.60 9.04 5.55
C HIS A 135 -7.50 7.96 6.17
N THR A 136 -7.22 6.69 5.92
CA THR A 136 -7.97 5.58 6.51
C THR A 136 -7.83 5.53 8.04
N SER A 137 -6.67 5.91 8.57
CA SER A 137 -6.48 6.06 10.01
C SER A 137 -7.39 7.16 10.60
N CYS A 138 -7.57 8.28 9.89
CA CYS A 138 -8.47 9.35 10.31
C CYS A 138 -9.94 8.92 10.21
N GLN A 139 -10.32 8.14 9.19
CA GLN A 139 -11.66 7.52 9.10
C GLN A 139 -11.95 6.65 10.34
N LEU A 140 -10.96 5.88 10.80
CA LEU A 140 -11.07 5.08 12.03
C LEU A 140 -11.16 5.95 13.30
N GLU A 141 -10.29 6.95 13.46
CA GLU A 141 -10.28 7.81 14.65
C GLU A 141 -11.56 8.64 14.79
N LEU A 142 -12.02 9.22 13.70
CA LEU A 142 -13.17 10.12 13.67
C LEU A 142 -14.50 9.36 13.53
N MET A 143 -14.45 8.08 13.15
CA MET A 143 -15.61 7.25 12.87
C MET A 143 -16.53 7.85 11.80
N VAL A 144 -15.93 8.40 10.73
CA VAL A 144 -16.60 8.96 9.55
C VAL A 144 -16.03 8.38 8.27
N ILE A 145 -16.84 8.37 7.20
CA ILE A 145 -16.39 7.99 5.85
C ILE A 145 -15.66 9.18 5.21
N ASP A 146 -16.33 10.32 5.15
CA ASP A 146 -15.75 11.54 4.61
C ASP A 146 -14.96 12.27 5.70
N VAL A 147 -13.62 12.19 5.65
CA VAL A 147 -12.77 12.96 6.56
C VAL A 147 -12.75 14.44 6.15
N PRO A 148 -12.59 15.37 7.11
CA PRO A 148 -12.49 16.79 6.80
C PRO A 148 -11.31 17.08 5.87
N ASP A 149 -11.47 18.05 4.96
CA ASP A 149 -10.45 18.47 3.99
C ASP A 149 -9.14 18.88 4.67
N GLU A 150 -9.21 19.42 5.89
CA GLU A 150 -8.04 19.81 6.69
C GLU A 150 -7.09 18.63 6.95
N THR A 151 -7.60 17.39 6.94
CA THR A 151 -6.81 16.16 7.09
C THR A 151 -5.76 16.02 5.98
N TYR A 152 -6.07 16.49 4.77
CA TYR A 152 -5.14 16.45 3.64
C TYR A 152 -3.97 17.42 3.85
N ASP A 153 -4.26 18.61 4.37
CA ASP A 153 -3.25 19.63 4.66
C ASP A 153 -2.35 19.21 5.82
N GLU A 154 -2.91 18.54 6.83
CA GLU A 154 -2.19 18.07 8.01
C GLU A 154 -1.27 16.88 7.74
N PHE A 155 -1.52 16.11 6.67
CA PHE A 155 -0.77 14.89 6.38
C PHE A 155 0.74 15.10 6.40
N GLN A 156 1.24 16.16 5.77
CA GLN A 156 2.68 16.40 5.67
C GLN A 156 3.34 16.56 7.04
N ASP A 157 2.74 17.35 7.93
CA ASP A 157 3.27 17.57 9.27
C ASP A 157 3.17 16.29 10.11
N ARG A 158 2.02 15.60 10.02
CA ARG A 158 1.75 14.38 10.79
C ARG A 158 2.58 13.20 10.33
N TYR A 159 2.88 13.10 9.04
CA TYR A 159 3.71 12.03 8.48
C TYR A 159 5.07 11.97 9.17
N TYR A 160 5.79 13.11 9.27
CA TYR A 160 7.08 13.12 9.94
C TYR A 160 6.99 12.84 11.45
N GLU A 161 5.93 13.28 12.11
CA GLU A 161 5.72 12.96 13.52
C GLU A 161 5.46 11.47 13.75
N ILE A 162 4.73 10.81 12.83
CA ILE A 162 4.51 9.37 12.84
C ILE A 162 5.85 8.64 12.65
N LEU A 163 6.64 9.03 11.65
CA LEU A 163 7.95 8.45 11.37
C LEU A 163 8.94 8.60 12.55
N ASP A 164 8.89 9.75 13.24
CA ASP A 164 9.70 10.00 14.43
C ASP A 164 9.17 9.29 15.70
N GLY A 165 8.06 8.55 15.60
CA GLY A 165 7.42 7.89 16.74
C GLY A 165 6.89 8.86 17.80
N LYS A 166 6.58 10.10 17.43
CA LYS A 166 6.03 11.14 18.32
C LYS A 166 4.52 11.02 18.49
N VAL A 167 3.86 10.28 17.60
CA VAL A 167 2.42 10.04 17.63
C VAL A 167 2.15 8.65 18.18
N HIS A 168 1.29 8.58 19.20
CA HIS A 168 0.87 7.34 19.83
C HIS A 168 -0.66 7.28 19.86
N PRO A 169 -1.30 6.67 18.85
CA PRO A 169 -2.75 6.56 18.83
C PRO A 169 -3.22 5.60 19.93
N GLU A 170 -4.35 5.95 20.56
CA GLU A 170 -4.99 5.07 21.55
C GLU A 170 -5.70 3.87 20.90
N ASP A 171 -6.16 4.05 19.67
CA ASP A 171 -6.80 3.00 18.89
C ASP A 171 -5.75 2.05 18.28
N LYS A 172 -5.89 0.76 18.59
CA LYS A 172 -5.00 -0.32 18.13
C LYS A 172 -4.98 -0.50 16.61
N ASN A 173 -6.08 -0.23 15.92
CA ASN A 173 -6.17 -0.30 14.46
C ASN A 173 -5.40 0.86 13.84
N VAL A 174 -5.53 2.06 14.40
CA VAL A 174 -4.78 3.25 13.96
C VAL A 174 -3.29 3.04 14.20
N ALA A 175 -2.92 2.53 15.39
CA ALA A 175 -1.53 2.17 15.71
C ALA A 175 -0.94 1.19 14.68
N LEU A 176 -1.74 0.21 14.25
CA LEU A 176 -1.32 -0.78 13.27
C LEU A 176 -1.01 -0.13 11.89
N LEU A 177 -1.85 0.81 11.43
CA LEU A 177 -1.60 1.53 10.18
C LEU A 177 -0.39 2.46 10.27
N TYR A 178 -0.18 3.14 11.41
CA TYR A 178 1.00 3.98 11.61
C TYR A 178 2.29 3.16 11.64
N ASN A 179 2.29 2.00 12.29
CA ASN A 179 3.44 1.09 12.26
C ASN A 179 3.75 0.64 10.83
N LEU A 180 2.73 0.31 10.03
CA LEU A 180 2.93 -0.02 8.62
C LEU A 180 3.54 1.16 7.85
N MET A 181 3.10 2.40 8.07
CA MET A 181 3.70 3.58 7.44
C MET A 181 5.19 3.72 7.78
N VAL A 182 5.58 3.48 9.03
CA VAL A 182 6.98 3.48 9.46
C VAL A 182 7.76 2.39 8.73
N ASP A 183 7.27 1.15 8.76
CA ASP A 183 7.95 0.01 8.15
C ASP A 183 8.13 0.18 6.63
N LEU A 184 7.13 0.74 5.94
CA LEU A 184 7.20 1.05 4.50
C LEU A 184 8.19 2.18 4.20
N ASN A 185 8.26 3.19 5.06
CA ASN A 185 9.25 4.25 4.91
C ASN A 185 10.69 3.73 5.10
N GLU A 186 10.90 2.75 5.98
CA GLU A 186 12.21 2.09 6.10
C GLU A 186 12.61 1.36 4.81
N ASP A 187 11.69 0.67 4.16
CA ASP A 187 11.94 0.01 2.87
C ASP A 187 12.25 1.04 1.78
N LEU A 188 11.51 2.15 1.72
CA LEU A 188 11.79 3.24 0.78
C LEU A 188 13.19 3.82 0.99
N LEU A 189 13.62 4.01 2.25
CA LEU A 189 14.96 4.49 2.57
C LEU A 189 16.04 3.50 2.12
N GLU A 190 15.78 2.20 2.19
CA GLU A 190 16.70 1.18 1.68
C GLU A 190 16.76 1.17 0.15
N ILE A 191 15.61 1.26 -0.52
CA ILE A 191 15.53 1.40 -1.98
C ILE A 191 16.34 2.62 -2.45
N SER A 192 16.19 3.75 -1.74
CA SER A 192 16.91 5.00 -2.05
C SER A 192 18.43 4.90 -1.86
N ARG A 193 18.94 3.87 -1.18
CA ARG A 193 20.38 3.60 -1.04
C ARG A 193 20.93 2.73 -2.17
N LEU A 194 20.06 2.04 -2.91
CA LEU A 194 20.41 1.17 -4.03
C LEU A 194 20.47 1.92 -5.37
N SER A 195 19.77 3.05 -5.47
CA SER A 195 19.78 4.00 -6.60
C SER A 195 20.95 4.98 -6.53
#